data_AF-A0A0F0LG87-F1
#
_entry.id   AF-A0A0F0LG87-F1
#
_cell.length_a   1.000
_cell.length_b   1.000
_cell.length_c   1.000
_cell.angle_alpha   90.00
_cell.angle_beta   90.00
_cell.angle_gamma   90.00
#
_symmetry.space_group_name_H-M   'P 1'
#
loop_
_entity.id
_entity.type
_entity.pdbx_description
1 polymer ?
#
loop_
_entity_poly.entity_id
_entity_poly.type
_entity_poly.pdbx_seq_one_letter_code
_entity_poly.pdbx_strand_id
1 'polypeptide(L)'
;MAFFMMFGLVVAVARYSQYVGEIAYALVLFSAVVFVGTMLSFVVFWAKKCVDGRSVVWRILLSSVLWTTGWFNAYWLQNAPLHGDAVGRLRARVEQYGAIGAFFKAPPGEFQQVANQMIGAFLCLLMLVVFIALCLASISGVYIASYGRPRWFWLSLFWTNGWAVQLWVWVLAVGVGVVALFCTSGVAFDGGDALAKWFSTLIPTPTPTP
;
A
#
# COMPACT_ATOMS: atom_id res chain seq x y z
N MET A 1 26.42 10.82 -1.34
CA MET A 1 24.94 10.76 -1.23
C MET A 1 24.38 9.43 -1.71
N ALA A 2 24.73 8.95 -2.91
CA ALA A 2 24.26 7.66 -3.45
C ALA A 2 24.61 6.45 -2.58
N PHE A 3 25.84 6.39 -2.03
CA PHE A 3 26.26 5.29 -1.14
C PHE A 3 25.41 5.19 0.15
N PHE A 4 25.13 6.33 0.79
CA PHE A 4 24.27 6.38 1.98
C PHE A 4 22.82 5.99 1.66
N MET A 5 22.29 6.40 0.50
CA MET A 5 20.95 6.00 0.05
C MET A 5 20.87 4.49 -0.21
N MET A 6 21.87 3.93 -0.90
CA MET A 6 21.94 2.49 -1.16
C MET A 6 22.07 1.69 0.15
N PHE A 7 22.93 2.15 1.07
CA PHE A 7 23.07 1.54 2.38
C PHE A 7 21.75 1.57 3.17
N GLY A 8 21.06 2.72 3.19
CA GLY A 8 19.76 2.87 3.83
C GLY A 8 18.71 1.93 3.23
N LEU A 9 18.68 1.80 1.91
CA LEU A 9 17.78 0.88 1.21
C LEU A 9 18.05 -0.59 1.58
N VAL A 10 19.32 -1.00 1.59
CA VAL A 10 19.73 -2.36 1.99
C VAL A 10 19.27 -2.69 3.41
N VAL A 11 19.49 -1.77 4.34
CA VAL A 11 19.04 -1.94 5.73
C VAL A 11 17.52 -1.97 5.82
N ALA A 12 16.81 -1.10 5.09
CA ALA A 12 15.35 -1.05 5.11
C ALA A 12 14.72 -2.35 4.58
N VAL A 13 15.20 -2.88 3.46
CA VAL A 13 14.70 -4.13 2.87
C VAL A 13 15.01 -5.33 3.77
N ALA A 14 16.22 -5.36 4.37
CA ALA A 14 16.57 -6.40 5.34
C ALA A 14 15.64 -6.37 6.57
N ARG A 15 15.38 -5.18 7.13
CA ARG A 15 14.45 -5.01 8.24
C ARG A 15 13.02 -5.38 7.85
N TYR A 16 12.56 -4.97 6.68
CA TYR A 16 11.26 -5.37 6.14
C TYR A 16 11.12 -6.89 6.08
N SER A 17 12.14 -7.62 5.60
CA SER A 17 12.09 -9.09 5.52
C SER A 17 11.93 -9.79 6.88
N GLN A 18 12.41 -9.15 7.95
CA GLN A 18 12.27 -9.66 9.32
C GLN A 18 10.88 -9.37 9.89
N TYR A 19 10.28 -8.24 9.53
CA TYR A 19 9.00 -7.75 10.08
C TYR A 19 7.80 -7.87 9.13
N VAL A 20 7.94 -8.64 8.03
CA VAL A 20 6.87 -8.76 7.02
C VAL A 20 5.56 -9.30 7.61
N GLY A 21 5.66 -10.18 8.63
CA GLY A 21 4.50 -10.75 9.31
C GLY A 21 3.72 -9.70 10.10
N GLU A 22 4.42 -8.87 10.86
CA GLU A 22 3.85 -7.76 11.63
C GLU A 22 3.27 -6.69 10.71
N ILE A 23 3.94 -6.39 9.59
CA ILE A 23 3.45 -5.44 8.59
C ILE A 23 2.16 -5.96 7.94
N ALA A 24 2.11 -7.24 7.57
CA ALA A 24 0.90 -7.86 7.03
C ALA A 24 -0.24 -7.83 8.05
N TYR A 25 0.03 -8.14 9.33
CA TYR A 25 -0.97 -8.03 10.39
C TYR A 25 -1.49 -6.60 10.55
N ALA A 26 -0.60 -5.61 10.54
CA ALA A 26 -0.98 -4.20 10.59
C ALA A 26 -1.87 -3.81 9.39
N LEU A 27 -1.53 -4.25 8.19
CA LEU A 27 -2.32 -3.98 6.98
C LEU A 27 -3.71 -4.63 7.03
N VAL A 28 -3.82 -5.86 7.56
CA VAL A 28 -5.12 -6.49 7.81
C VAL A 28 -5.93 -5.66 8.82
N LEU A 29 -5.30 -5.24 9.93
CA LEU A 29 -5.96 -4.43 10.95
C LEU A 29 -6.45 -3.09 10.39
N PHE A 30 -5.60 -2.37 9.65
CA PHE A 30 -5.99 -1.11 9.01
C PHE A 30 -7.09 -1.30 7.97
N SER A 31 -7.05 -2.39 7.20
CA SER A 31 -8.11 -2.73 6.25
C SER A 31 -9.44 -3.01 6.97
N ALA A 32 -9.41 -3.70 8.11
CA ALA A 32 -10.59 -3.93 8.95
C ALA A 32 -11.13 -2.62 9.55
N VAL A 33 -10.25 -1.74 10.04
CA VAL A 33 -10.63 -0.40 10.53
C VAL A 33 -11.29 0.42 9.43
N VAL A 34 -10.74 0.38 8.22
CA VAL A 34 -11.33 1.03 7.05
C VAL A 34 -12.70 0.45 6.72
N PHE A 35 -12.85 -0.88 6.73
CA PHE A 35 -14.13 -1.53 6.50
C PHE A 35 -15.18 -1.10 7.52
N VAL A 36 -14.84 -1.15 8.81
CA VAL A 36 -15.74 -0.73 9.90
C VAL A 36 -16.05 0.76 9.81
N GLY A 37 -15.05 1.61 9.59
CA GLY A 37 -15.22 3.06 9.44
C GLY A 37 -16.12 3.42 8.25
N THR A 38 -15.99 2.67 7.15
CA THR A 38 -16.85 2.78 5.98
C THR A 38 -18.29 2.41 6.33
N MET A 39 -18.51 1.26 6.97
CA MET A 39 -19.83 0.82 7.42
C MET A 39 -20.48 1.83 8.37
N LEU A 40 -19.74 2.32 9.37
CA LEU A 40 -20.20 3.35 10.30
C LEU A 40 -20.57 4.65 9.58
N SER A 41 -19.75 5.09 8.62
CA SER A 41 -20.05 6.26 7.80
C SER A 41 -21.39 6.10 7.08
N PHE A 42 -21.63 4.92 6.48
CA PHE A 42 -22.90 4.63 5.81
C PHE A 42 -24.09 4.56 6.77
N VAL A 43 -23.93 3.92 7.93
CA VAL A 43 -24.97 3.90 8.97
C VAL A 43 -25.31 5.32 9.42
N VAL A 44 -24.31 6.18 9.62
CA VAL A 44 -24.51 7.59 9.97
C VAL A 44 -25.24 8.35 8.86
N PHE A 45 -24.82 8.19 7.61
CA PHE A 45 -25.51 8.79 6.46
C PHE A 45 -26.96 8.35 6.34
N TRP A 46 -27.23 7.05 6.55
CA TRP A 46 -28.57 6.47 6.51
C TRP A 46 -29.45 7.00 7.66
N ALA A 47 -28.96 6.90 8.91
CA ALA A 47 -29.69 7.33 10.10
C ALA A 47 -30.03 8.83 10.06
N LYS A 48 -29.17 9.65 9.48
CA LYS A 48 -29.37 11.10 9.32
C LYS A 48 -30.12 11.49 8.05
N LYS A 49 -30.55 10.51 7.24
CA LYS A 49 -31.26 10.72 5.96
C LYS A 49 -30.51 11.66 5.01
N CYS A 50 -29.18 11.65 5.08
CA CYS A 50 -28.34 12.56 4.29
C CYS A 50 -28.14 12.08 2.85
N VAL A 51 -28.46 10.82 2.53
CA VAL A 51 -28.25 10.26 1.19
C VAL A 51 -29.36 9.29 0.81
N ASP A 52 -29.87 9.40 -0.41
CA ASP A 52 -30.75 8.40 -1.03
C ASP A 52 -29.96 7.12 -1.35
N GLY A 53 -30.48 5.96 -0.92
CA GLY A 53 -29.78 4.67 -1.00
C GLY A 53 -29.20 4.33 -2.38
N ARG A 54 -29.77 4.84 -3.48
CA ARG A 54 -29.26 4.63 -4.85
C ARG A 54 -27.94 5.33 -5.16
N SER A 55 -27.68 6.54 -4.64
CA SER A 55 -26.40 7.24 -4.89
C SER A 55 -25.26 6.74 -3.99
N VAL A 56 -25.63 6.05 -2.89
CA VAL A 56 -24.71 5.45 -1.92
C VAL A 56 -24.06 4.18 -2.45
N VAL A 57 -24.78 3.37 -3.24
CA VAL A 57 -24.32 2.06 -3.72
C VAL A 57 -22.97 2.13 -4.43
N TRP A 58 -22.75 3.13 -5.29
CA TRP A 58 -21.46 3.26 -6.00
C TRP A 58 -20.30 3.56 -5.07
N ARG A 59 -20.52 4.37 -4.03
CA ARG A 59 -19.51 4.66 -3.00
C ARG A 59 -19.21 3.42 -2.16
N ILE A 60 -20.23 2.63 -1.81
CA ILE A 60 -20.06 1.34 -1.12
C ILE A 60 -19.23 0.38 -1.98
N LEU A 61 -19.56 0.23 -3.26
CA LEU A 61 -18.84 -0.65 -4.17
C LEU A 61 -17.37 -0.24 -4.33
N LEU A 62 -17.10 1.05 -4.51
CA LEU A 62 -15.74 1.58 -4.57
C LEU A 62 -14.97 1.38 -3.27
N SER A 63 -15.57 1.70 -2.12
CA SER A 63 -14.95 1.42 -0.83
C SER A 63 -14.65 -0.06 -0.65
N SER A 64 -15.54 -0.93 -1.15
CA SER A 64 -15.35 -2.38 -1.13
C SER A 64 -14.15 -2.86 -1.92
N VAL A 65 -13.93 -2.30 -3.11
CA VAL A 65 -12.75 -2.59 -3.91
C VAL A 65 -11.46 -2.16 -3.19
N LEU A 66 -11.48 -1.05 -2.47
CA LEU A 66 -10.28 -0.50 -1.84
C LEU A 66 -9.87 -1.22 -0.55
N TRP A 67 -10.81 -1.61 0.32
CA TRP A 67 -10.43 -2.40 1.49
C TRP A 67 -10.08 -3.85 1.12
N THR A 68 -10.73 -4.43 0.10
CA THR A 68 -10.33 -5.74 -0.44
C THR A 68 -8.93 -5.69 -1.04
N THR A 69 -8.57 -4.60 -1.72
CA THR A 69 -7.19 -4.33 -2.18
C THR A 69 -6.19 -4.35 -1.03
N GLY A 70 -6.52 -3.75 0.13
CA GLY A 70 -5.68 -3.81 1.32
C GLY A 70 -5.51 -5.24 1.85
N TRP A 71 -6.57 -6.03 1.82
CA TRP A 71 -6.55 -7.44 2.22
C TRP A 71 -5.73 -8.32 1.28
N PHE A 72 -5.88 -8.16 -0.04
CA PHE A 72 -5.08 -8.86 -1.03
C PHE A 72 -3.60 -8.50 -0.92
N ASN A 73 -3.26 -7.22 -0.75
CA ASN A 73 -1.89 -6.80 -0.50
C ASN A 73 -1.33 -7.47 0.76
N ALA A 74 -2.06 -7.47 1.87
CA ALA A 74 -1.61 -8.11 3.11
C ALA A 74 -1.37 -9.62 2.95
N TYR A 75 -2.27 -10.30 2.21
CA TYR A 75 -2.11 -11.72 1.90
C TYR A 75 -0.90 -11.98 1.00
N TRP A 76 -0.72 -11.20 -0.07
CA TRP A 76 0.39 -11.33 -1.01
C TRP A 76 1.75 -10.95 -0.43
N LEU A 77 1.81 -10.15 0.63
CA LEU A 77 3.07 -9.90 1.35
C LEU A 77 3.62 -11.16 2.04
N GLN A 78 2.75 -12.09 2.43
CA GLN A 78 3.16 -13.37 3.02
C GLN A 78 3.20 -14.49 1.97
N ASN A 79 2.28 -14.47 1.02
CA ASN A 79 2.12 -15.49 -0.01
C ASN A 79 2.06 -14.81 -1.39
N ALA A 80 3.20 -14.26 -1.83
CA ALA A 80 3.22 -13.57 -3.11
C ALA A 80 2.93 -14.57 -4.25
N PRO A 81 2.03 -14.25 -5.19
CA PRO A 81 1.69 -15.11 -6.32
C PRO A 81 2.91 -15.46 -7.18
N LEU A 82 3.82 -14.50 -7.32
CA LEU A 82 5.09 -14.66 -8.00
C LEU A 82 6.21 -14.41 -6.98
N HIS A 83 7.21 -15.30 -6.97
CA HIS A 83 8.36 -15.21 -6.08
C HIS A 83 8.02 -15.26 -4.57
N GLY A 84 6.98 -16.02 -4.19
CA GLY A 84 6.51 -16.16 -2.81
C GLY A 84 7.59 -16.49 -1.77
N ASP A 85 8.63 -17.22 -2.17
CA ASP A 85 9.71 -17.61 -1.26
C ASP A 85 10.77 -16.52 -1.03
N ALA A 86 10.79 -15.45 -1.84
CA ALA A 86 11.90 -14.49 -1.87
C ALA A 86 12.13 -13.79 -0.52
N VAL A 87 11.04 -13.44 0.18
CA VAL A 87 11.14 -12.81 1.51
C VAL A 87 11.70 -13.79 2.54
N GLY A 88 11.24 -15.05 2.52
CA GLY A 88 11.73 -16.10 3.42
C GLY A 88 13.21 -16.42 3.21
N ARG A 89 13.63 -16.51 1.93
CA ARG A 89 15.04 -16.73 1.56
C ARG A 89 15.92 -15.54 1.96
N LEU A 90 15.47 -14.30 1.73
CA LEU A 90 16.23 -13.12 2.16
C LEU A 90 16.33 -13.04 3.68
N ARG A 91 15.25 -13.32 4.41
CA ARG A 91 15.25 -13.36 5.88
C ARG A 91 16.29 -14.34 6.42
N ALA A 92 16.31 -15.56 5.89
CA ALA A 92 17.30 -16.57 6.29
C ALA A 92 18.75 -16.09 6.04
N ARG A 93 19.00 -15.39 4.94
CA ARG A 93 20.34 -14.82 4.65
C ARG A 93 20.68 -13.63 5.54
N VAL A 94 19.71 -12.81 5.93
CA VAL A 94 19.92 -11.70 6.89
C VAL A 94 20.29 -12.26 8.26
N GLU A 95 19.66 -13.35 8.69
CA GLU A 95 19.99 -14.04 9.95
C GLU A 95 21.41 -14.65 9.93
N GLN A 96 21.86 -15.15 8.78
CA GLN A 96 23.18 -15.79 8.64
C GLN A 96 24.35 -14.81 8.40
N TYR A 97 24.13 -13.75 7.61
CA TYR A 97 25.20 -12.90 7.10
C TYR A 97 25.03 -11.41 7.44
N GLY A 98 23.97 -11.05 8.17
CA GLY A 98 23.59 -9.66 8.39
C GLY A 98 23.04 -8.97 7.13
N ALA A 99 22.56 -7.73 7.26
CA ALA A 99 21.87 -7.02 6.18
C ALA A 99 22.75 -6.81 4.93
N ILE A 100 24.01 -6.40 5.12
CA ILE A 100 24.94 -6.12 4.02
C ILE A 100 25.40 -7.44 3.37
N GLY A 101 25.70 -8.45 4.19
CA GLY A 101 26.10 -9.77 3.69
C GLY A 101 25.00 -10.45 2.89
N ALA A 102 23.74 -10.30 3.33
CA ALA A 102 22.58 -10.79 2.59
C ALA A 102 22.43 -10.13 1.22
N PHE A 103 22.71 -8.81 1.10
CA PHE A 103 22.67 -8.12 -0.20
C PHE A 103 23.70 -8.65 -1.18
N PHE A 104 24.96 -8.84 -0.76
CA PHE A 104 26.02 -9.35 -1.64
C PHE A 104 25.90 -10.85 -1.96
N LYS A 105 25.24 -11.63 -1.10
CA LYS A 105 25.04 -13.08 -1.27
C LYS A 105 23.70 -13.45 -1.90
N ALA A 106 22.78 -12.50 -2.05
CA ALA A 106 21.50 -12.73 -2.71
C ALA A 106 21.73 -12.97 -4.22
N PRO A 107 21.04 -13.96 -4.81
CA PRO A 107 20.92 -14.08 -6.26
C PRO A 107 20.47 -12.76 -6.90
N PRO A 108 20.91 -12.46 -8.13
CA PRO A 108 20.50 -11.26 -8.84
C PRO A 108 18.97 -11.23 -8.96
N GLY A 109 18.37 -10.08 -8.63
CA GLY A 109 16.91 -9.87 -8.66
C GLY A 109 16.17 -10.16 -7.35
N GLU A 110 16.66 -11.04 -6.48
CA GLU A 110 15.93 -11.41 -5.26
C GLU A 110 15.75 -10.22 -4.30
N PHE A 111 16.81 -9.42 -4.12
CA PHE A 111 16.74 -8.21 -3.31
C PHE A 111 15.76 -7.17 -3.90
N GLN A 112 15.74 -7.04 -5.23
CA GLN A 112 14.85 -6.11 -5.93
C GLN A 112 13.38 -6.56 -5.83
N GLN A 113 13.10 -7.86 -5.81
CA GLN A 113 11.77 -8.40 -5.56
C GLN A 113 11.26 -8.02 -4.16
N VAL A 114 12.09 -8.24 -3.13
CA VAL A 114 11.71 -7.88 -1.74
C VAL A 114 11.57 -6.36 -1.59
N ALA A 115 12.43 -5.58 -2.26
CA ALA A 115 12.29 -4.12 -2.29
C ALA A 115 10.97 -3.67 -2.95
N ASN A 116 10.56 -4.30 -4.05
CA ASN A 116 9.27 -4.02 -4.70
C ASN A 116 8.08 -4.36 -3.79
N GLN A 117 8.12 -5.49 -3.08
CA GLN A 117 7.07 -5.84 -2.12
C GLN A 117 7.01 -4.83 -0.96
N MET A 118 8.16 -4.37 -0.46
CA MET A 118 8.22 -3.32 0.56
C MET A 118 7.60 -2.01 0.07
N ILE A 119 7.87 -1.61 -1.18
CA ILE A 119 7.23 -0.45 -1.81
C ILE A 119 5.72 -0.65 -1.91
N GLY A 120 5.27 -1.83 -2.36
CA GLY A 120 3.86 -2.18 -2.42
C GLY A 120 3.16 -2.09 -1.06
N ALA A 121 3.77 -2.61 0.00
CA ALA A 121 3.27 -2.49 1.37
C ALA A 121 3.12 -1.02 1.82
N PHE A 122 4.13 -0.19 1.52
CA PHE A 122 4.11 1.23 1.86
C PHE A 122 3.01 1.99 1.10
N LEU A 123 2.88 1.75 -0.20
CA LEU A 123 1.83 2.34 -1.02
C LEU A 123 0.43 1.92 -0.55
N CYS A 124 0.26 0.64 -0.19
CA CYS A 124 -0.98 0.14 0.40
C CYS A 124 -1.31 0.86 1.73
N LEU A 125 -0.32 1.07 2.60
CA LEU A 125 -0.50 1.80 3.85
C LEU A 125 -0.95 3.24 3.59
N LEU A 126 -0.30 3.95 2.65
CA LEU A 126 -0.68 5.32 2.29
C LEU A 126 -2.13 5.39 1.78
N MET A 127 -2.52 4.46 0.91
CA MET A 127 -3.90 4.36 0.43
C MET A 127 -4.89 4.17 1.60
N LEU A 128 -4.60 3.27 2.54
CA LEU A 128 -5.46 3.03 3.71
C LEU A 128 -5.57 4.27 4.60
N VAL A 129 -4.48 5.01 4.81
CA VAL A 129 -4.48 6.27 5.59
C VAL A 129 -5.38 7.33 4.96
N VAL A 130 -5.30 7.52 3.64
CA VAL A 130 -6.19 8.43 2.91
C VAL A 130 -7.66 8.03 3.13
N PHE A 131 -7.93 6.74 3.15
CA PHE A 131 -9.28 6.22 3.32
C PHE A 131 -9.84 6.39 4.73
N ILE A 132 -9.00 6.21 5.75
CA ILE A 132 -9.36 6.50 7.14
C ILE A 132 -9.69 7.99 7.28
N ALA A 133 -8.84 8.86 6.74
CA ALA A 133 -9.06 10.32 6.76
C ALA A 133 -10.41 10.68 6.11
N LEU A 134 -10.69 10.12 4.94
CA LEU A 134 -11.97 10.31 4.26
C LEU A 134 -13.17 9.88 5.11
N CYS A 135 -13.12 8.70 5.74
CA CYS A 135 -14.21 8.21 6.59
C CYS A 135 -14.46 9.18 7.75
N LEU A 136 -13.38 9.64 8.40
CA LEU A 136 -13.45 10.62 9.48
C LEU A 136 -14.02 11.96 9.02
N ALA A 137 -13.59 12.47 7.86
CA ALA A 137 -14.12 13.70 7.25
C ALA A 137 -15.60 13.57 6.90
N SER A 138 -16.01 12.40 6.41
CA SER A 138 -17.40 12.11 6.04
C SER A 138 -18.32 12.08 7.26
N ILE A 139 -17.95 11.32 8.31
CA ILE A 139 -18.70 11.24 9.56
C ILE A 139 -18.79 12.62 10.22
N SER A 140 -17.65 13.31 10.35
CA SER A 140 -17.60 14.64 10.97
C SER A 140 -18.45 15.66 10.23
N GLY A 141 -18.45 15.66 8.90
CA GLY A 141 -19.30 16.52 8.08
C GLY A 141 -20.79 16.35 8.39
N VAL A 142 -21.26 15.10 8.53
CA VAL A 142 -22.66 14.81 8.90
C VAL A 142 -22.99 15.29 10.31
N TYR A 143 -22.10 15.06 11.27
CA TYR A 143 -22.33 15.52 12.64
C TYR A 143 -22.31 17.04 12.75
N ILE A 144 -21.48 17.74 11.98
CA ILE A 144 -21.50 19.21 11.91
C ILE A 144 -22.84 19.69 11.34
N ALA A 145 -23.31 19.10 10.24
CA ALA A 145 -24.57 19.48 9.58
C ALA A 145 -25.81 19.19 10.44
N SER A 146 -25.77 18.12 11.25
CA SER A 146 -26.87 17.70 12.11
C SER A 146 -26.79 18.26 13.55
N TYR A 147 -25.97 19.31 13.78
CA TYR A 147 -25.79 19.96 15.09
C TYR A 147 -25.31 19.01 16.20
N GLY A 148 -24.53 17.99 15.86
CA GLY A 148 -23.93 17.05 16.79
C GLY A 148 -23.03 17.72 17.83
N ARG A 149 -23.17 17.32 19.10
CA ARG A 149 -22.34 17.79 20.21
C ARG A 149 -21.33 16.72 20.64
N PRO A 150 -20.10 17.09 21.04
CA PRO A 150 -19.54 18.44 21.04
C PRO A 150 -19.10 18.90 19.64
N ARG A 151 -19.51 20.11 19.23
CA ARG A 151 -19.30 20.61 17.85
C ARG A 151 -17.82 20.84 17.51
N TRP A 152 -17.02 21.27 18.47
CA TRP A 152 -15.59 21.55 18.27
C TRP A 152 -14.81 20.28 17.90
N PHE A 153 -15.15 19.13 18.48
CA PHE A 153 -14.51 17.86 18.18
C PHE A 153 -14.71 17.46 16.72
N TRP A 154 -15.95 17.54 16.24
CA TRP A 154 -16.28 17.23 14.85
C TRP A 154 -15.63 18.22 13.88
N LEU A 155 -15.59 19.51 14.23
CA LEU A 155 -14.87 20.51 13.43
C LEU A 155 -13.38 20.19 13.34
N SER A 156 -12.70 19.90 14.45
CA SER A 156 -11.27 19.56 14.43
C SER A 156 -10.98 18.31 13.59
N LEU A 157 -11.83 17.28 13.68
CA LEU A 157 -11.72 16.08 12.83
C LEU A 157 -11.93 16.40 11.35
N PHE A 158 -12.91 17.24 11.02
CA PHE A 158 -13.16 17.64 9.64
C PHE A 158 -12.00 18.46 9.07
N TRP A 159 -11.45 19.40 9.84
CA TRP A 159 -10.34 20.25 9.39
C TRP A 159 -9.05 19.45 9.15
N THR A 160 -8.75 18.49 10.02
CA THR A 160 -7.54 17.65 9.88
C THR A 160 -7.63 16.64 8.75
N ASN A 161 -8.85 16.22 8.36
CA ASN A 161 -9.06 15.15 7.37
C ASN A 161 -9.77 15.59 6.09
N GLY A 162 -10.25 16.84 6.01
CA GLY A 162 -11.07 17.35 4.91
C GLY A 162 -10.36 17.36 3.56
N TRP A 163 -9.02 17.39 3.55
CA TRP A 163 -8.21 17.25 2.35
C TRP A 163 -8.51 15.96 1.59
N ALA A 164 -8.85 14.87 2.28
CA ALA A 164 -9.13 13.56 1.69
C ALA A 164 -10.46 13.50 0.91
N VAL A 165 -11.31 14.52 1.03
CA VAL A 165 -12.60 14.59 0.33
C VAL A 165 -12.44 15.03 -1.14
N GLN A 166 -11.29 15.60 -1.50
CA GLN A 166 -11.06 16.13 -2.85
C GLN A 166 -10.94 14.99 -3.88
N LEU A 167 -11.60 15.15 -5.04
CA LEU A 167 -11.70 14.11 -6.08
C LEU A 167 -10.33 13.61 -6.57
N TRP A 168 -9.35 14.50 -6.71
CA TRP A 168 -8.01 14.14 -7.18
C TRP A 168 -7.28 13.25 -6.17
N VAL A 169 -7.50 13.42 -4.86
CA VAL A 169 -6.91 12.57 -3.81
C VAL A 169 -7.40 11.14 -3.95
N TRP A 170 -8.68 10.96 -4.28
CA TRP A 170 -9.26 9.65 -4.55
C TRP A 170 -8.70 8.99 -5.79
N VAL A 171 -8.59 9.74 -6.89
CA VAL A 171 -8.01 9.24 -8.14
C VAL A 171 -6.57 8.77 -7.89
N LEU A 172 -5.78 9.56 -7.14
CA LEU A 172 -4.44 9.17 -6.73
C LEU A 172 -4.45 7.95 -5.82
N ALA A 173 -5.34 7.86 -4.83
CA ALA A 173 -5.42 6.71 -3.91
C ALA A 173 -5.76 5.40 -4.65
N VAL A 174 -6.69 5.44 -5.61
CA VAL A 174 -7.01 4.29 -6.47
C VAL A 174 -5.79 3.90 -7.31
N GLY A 175 -5.13 4.87 -7.94
CA GLY A 175 -3.91 4.63 -8.71
C GLY A 175 -2.80 4.01 -7.87
N VAL A 176 -2.57 4.55 -6.67
CA VAL A 176 -1.61 4.04 -5.68
C VAL A 176 -1.97 2.62 -5.24
N GLY A 177 -3.25 2.32 -5.02
CA GLY A 177 -3.72 0.96 -4.68
C GLY A 177 -3.46 -0.06 -5.78
N VAL A 178 -3.70 0.33 -7.04
CA VAL A 178 -3.39 -0.52 -8.20
C VAL A 178 -1.89 -0.78 -8.30
N VAL A 179 -1.06 0.26 -8.20
CA VAL A 179 0.40 0.12 -8.21
C VAL A 179 0.88 -0.75 -7.05
N ALA A 180 0.29 -0.60 -5.87
CA ALA A 180 0.60 -1.44 -4.71
C ALA A 180 0.37 -2.92 -5.01
N LEU A 181 -0.77 -3.28 -5.63
CA LEU A 181 -1.07 -4.65 -6.05
C LEU A 181 -0.06 -5.20 -7.08
N PHE A 182 0.35 -4.39 -8.05
CA PHE A 182 1.38 -4.79 -9.01
C PHE A 182 2.73 -5.04 -8.33
N CYS A 183 3.09 -4.22 -7.34
CA CYS A 183 4.33 -4.33 -6.58
C CYS A 183 4.33 -5.53 -5.61
N THR A 184 3.22 -5.80 -4.91
CA THR A 184 3.11 -6.92 -3.97
C THR A 184 2.92 -8.26 -4.65
N SER A 185 2.26 -8.30 -5.82
CA SER A 185 2.04 -9.55 -6.58
C SER A 185 3.31 -10.10 -7.24
N GLY A 186 4.35 -9.28 -7.41
CA GLY A 186 5.57 -9.62 -8.14
C GLY A 186 5.53 -9.29 -9.64
N VAL A 187 4.36 -8.91 -10.18
CA VAL A 187 4.20 -8.55 -11.61
C VAL A 187 5.03 -7.32 -11.98
N ALA A 188 5.17 -6.35 -11.08
CA ALA A 188 6.03 -5.18 -11.31
C ALA A 188 7.51 -5.56 -11.49
N PHE A 189 7.97 -6.64 -10.85
CA PHE A 189 9.33 -7.14 -11.01
C PHE A 189 9.52 -7.77 -12.39
N ASP A 190 8.64 -8.69 -12.79
CA ASP A 190 8.72 -9.34 -14.11
C ASP A 190 8.57 -8.34 -15.27
N GLY A 191 7.68 -7.35 -15.12
CA GLY A 191 7.52 -6.27 -16.08
C GLY A 191 8.75 -5.35 -16.15
N GLY A 192 9.38 -5.06 -15.00
CA GLY A 192 10.62 -4.28 -14.93
C GLY A 192 11.79 -5.00 -15.59
N ASP A 193 11.92 -6.31 -15.36
CA ASP A 193 12.95 -7.15 -15.97
C ASP A 193 12.75 -7.29 -17.48
N ALA A 194 11.51 -7.44 -17.95
CA ALA A 194 11.19 -7.47 -19.37
C ALA A 194 11.51 -6.13 -20.07
N LEU A 195 11.18 -5.00 -19.43
CA LEU A 195 11.54 -3.66 -19.89
C LEU A 195 13.05 -3.46 -19.93
N ALA A 196 13.77 -3.85 -18.88
CA ALA A 196 15.23 -3.75 -18.83
C ALA A 196 15.89 -4.58 -19.94
N LYS A 197 15.38 -5.81 -20.19
CA LYS A 197 15.82 -6.65 -21.31
C LYS A 197 15.55 -5.99 -22.66
N TRP A 198 14.37 -5.41 -22.86
CA TRP A 198 14.03 -4.67 -24.07
C TRP A 198 14.90 -3.41 -24.27
N PHE A 199 15.23 -2.67 -23.22
CA PHE A 199 16.19 -1.56 -23.33
C PHE A 199 17.61 -2.06 -23.65
N SER A 200 18.01 -3.21 -23.10
CA SER A 200 19.32 -3.79 -23.42
C SER A 200 19.43 -4.31 -24.86
N THR A 201 18.32 -4.65 -25.54
CA THR A 201 18.34 -4.99 -26.97
C THR A 201 18.42 -3.76 -27.87
N LEU A 202 18.07 -2.57 -27.37
CA LEU A 202 18.23 -1.29 -28.08
C LEU A 202 19.65 -0.72 -27.98
N ILE A 203 20.43 -1.14 -26.99
CA ILE A 203 21.83 -0.73 -26.80
C ILE A 203 22.71 -1.89 -27.24
N PRO A 204 23.29 -1.87 -28.46
CA PRO A 204 24.15 -2.96 -28.93
C PRO A 204 25.35 -3.10 -27.99
N THR A 205 25.47 -4.29 -27.39
CA THR A 205 26.65 -4.64 -26.60
C THR A 205 27.80 -4.83 -27.59
N PRO A 206 28.92 -4.08 -27.46
CA PRO A 206 30.05 -4.27 -28.36
C PRO A 206 30.55 -5.71 -28.19
N THR A 207 30.50 -6.48 -29.28
CA THR A 207 31.03 -7.84 -29.33
C THR A 207 32.53 -7.74 -29.03
N PRO A 208 33.06 -8.43 -28.01
CA PRO A 208 34.50 -8.50 -27.84
C PRO A 208 35.07 -9.20 -29.08
N THR A 209 35.77 -8.45 -29.92
CA THR A 209 36.56 -9.02 -31.02
C THR A 209 37.61 -9.96 -30.42
N PRO A 210 37.77 -11.18 -30.98
CA PRO A 210 38.72 -12.17 -30.50
C PRO A 210 40.18 -11.70 -30.58
#